data_AF-A0A0J6WTJ7-F1
#
_entry.id   AF-A0A0J6WTJ7-F1
#
_cell.length_a   1.000
_cell.length_b   1.000
_cell.length_c   1.000
_cell.angle_alpha   90.00
_cell.angle_beta   90.00
_cell.angle_gamma   90.00
#
_symmetry.space_group_name_H-M   'P 1'
#
loop_
_entity.id
_entity.type
_entity.pdbx_description
1 polymer ?
#
loop_
_entity_poly.entity_id
_entity_poly.type
_entity_poly.pdbx_seq_one_letter_code
_entity_poly.pdbx_strand_id
1 'polypeptide(L)'
;MRPGQTSLHTRTCKRCGIEFQGGPRVLHCPQCRHDNKKIYDKRAKLNRKLGKNIIVGVTIRKCDVCGKPFVMMSHRQRYCPECAPEEYKKVDREQSRGWLTRGAEKYGPSYIEQRNAQRRINRQEKNCIICGKLFVPAMRKSSTCSPVCRRVYRSYCALVRNYKIKDKEIPGIAKYLLSIRRQKSNTITQSPP
;
A
#
# COMPACT_ATOMS: atom_id res chain seq x y z
N MET A 1 -10.30 -13.99 -0.96
CA MET A 1 -11.37 -14.73 -0.26
C MET A 1 -11.99 -15.64 -1.28
N ARG A 2 -12.13 -16.94 -0.97
CA ARG A 2 -12.91 -17.84 -1.83
C ARG A 2 -14.39 -17.46 -1.69
N PRO A 3 -15.19 -17.43 -2.76
CA PRO A 3 -16.63 -17.24 -2.65
C PRO A 3 -17.22 -18.28 -1.68
N GLY A 4 -18.05 -17.88 -0.73
CA GLY A 4 -18.74 -18.79 0.20
C GLY A 4 -18.10 -19.00 1.58
N GLN A 5 -16.88 -18.52 1.85
CA GLN A 5 -16.28 -18.61 3.20
C GLN A 5 -16.47 -17.30 3.98
N THR A 6 -17.25 -17.35 5.08
CA THR A 6 -17.34 -16.25 6.05
C THR A 6 -16.03 -16.11 6.82
N SER A 7 -15.53 -14.88 6.98
CA SER A 7 -14.31 -14.61 7.76
C SER A 7 -14.52 -14.66 9.29
N LEU A 8 -15.67 -15.16 9.74
CA LEU A 8 -16.01 -15.29 11.15
C LEU A 8 -15.50 -16.63 11.68
N HIS A 9 -14.89 -16.60 12.85
CA HIS A 9 -14.44 -17.78 13.58
C HIS A 9 -14.69 -17.57 15.08
N THR A 10 -14.76 -18.68 15.81
CA THR A 10 -14.80 -18.67 17.27
C THR A 10 -13.51 -18.08 17.82
N ARG A 11 -13.64 -17.10 18.70
CA ARG A 11 -12.53 -16.38 19.31
C ARG A 11 -12.79 -16.07 20.76
N THR A 12 -11.73 -16.09 21.55
CA THR A 12 -11.75 -15.78 22.98
C THR A 12 -11.57 -14.27 23.20
N CYS A 13 -12.43 -13.66 24.00
CA CYS A 13 -12.32 -12.24 24.36
C CYS A 13 -11.10 -11.99 25.25
N LYS A 14 -10.21 -11.07 24.85
CA LYS A 14 -9.02 -10.71 25.66
C LYS A 14 -9.31 -10.05 27.02
N ARG A 15 -10.55 -9.61 27.27
CA ARG A 15 -10.94 -8.90 28.51
C ARG A 15 -11.66 -9.82 29.49
N CYS A 16 -12.59 -10.63 29.02
CA CYS A 16 -13.47 -11.45 29.86
C CYS A 16 -13.39 -12.96 29.59
N GLY A 17 -12.60 -13.41 28.61
CA GLY A 17 -12.42 -14.84 28.33
C GLY A 17 -13.56 -15.52 27.56
N ILE A 18 -14.72 -14.87 27.36
CA ILE A 18 -15.86 -15.49 26.66
C ILE A 18 -15.54 -15.78 25.18
N GLU A 19 -15.98 -16.93 24.68
CA GLU A 19 -15.94 -17.29 23.27
C GLU A 19 -17.06 -16.62 22.48
N PHE A 20 -16.72 -16.06 21.32
CA PHE A 20 -17.68 -15.39 20.44
C PHE A 20 -17.28 -15.52 18.97
N GLN A 21 -18.27 -15.44 18.07
CA GLN A 21 -18.01 -15.40 16.62
C GLN A 21 -17.50 -14.02 16.21
N GLY A 22 -16.31 -13.95 15.61
CA GLY A 22 -15.67 -12.68 15.25
C GLY A 22 -14.74 -12.78 14.06
N GLY A 23 -14.57 -11.63 13.38
CA GLY A 23 -13.61 -11.51 12.29
C GLY A 23 -12.14 -11.58 12.75
N PRO A 24 -11.17 -11.66 11.82
CA PRO A 24 -9.77 -11.96 12.10
C PRO A 24 -9.03 -10.90 12.94
N ARG A 25 -9.61 -9.72 13.14
CA ARG A 25 -9.05 -8.62 13.94
C ARG A 25 -9.84 -8.29 15.20
N VAL A 26 -10.93 -9.02 15.48
CA VAL A 26 -11.75 -8.73 16.67
C VAL A 26 -11.03 -9.29 17.91
N LEU A 27 -10.84 -8.44 18.91
CA LEU A 27 -10.14 -8.75 20.16
C LEU A 27 -11.08 -8.93 21.37
N HIS A 28 -12.29 -8.39 21.28
CA HIS A 28 -13.23 -8.32 22.38
C HIS A 28 -14.64 -8.73 21.93
N CYS A 29 -15.38 -9.40 22.81
CA CYS A 29 -16.78 -9.75 22.59
C CYS A 29 -17.64 -8.48 22.39
N PRO A 30 -18.86 -8.60 21.82
CA PRO A 30 -19.76 -7.46 21.60
C PRO A 30 -19.98 -6.60 22.86
N GLN A 31 -20.16 -7.24 24.02
CA GLN A 31 -20.37 -6.54 25.29
C GLN A 31 -19.13 -5.73 25.72
N CYS A 32 -17.95 -6.35 25.76
CA CYS A 32 -16.71 -5.65 26.11
C CYS A 32 -16.37 -4.52 25.13
N ARG A 33 -16.74 -4.66 23.84
CA ARG A 33 -16.61 -3.57 22.86
C ARG A 33 -17.50 -2.39 23.22
N HIS A 34 -18.74 -2.65 23.61
CA HIS A 34 -19.68 -1.62 24.02
C HIS A 34 -19.20 -0.89 25.28
N ASP A 35 -18.68 -1.62 26.26
CA ASP A 35 -18.11 -1.04 27.48
C ASP A 35 -16.87 -0.19 27.20
N ASN A 36 -15.95 -0.70 26.37
CA ASN A 36 -14.76 0.05 25.97
C ASN A 36 -15.14 1.34 25.23
N LYS A 37 -16.18 1.28 24.38
CA LYS A 37 -16.72 2.48 23.71
C LYS A 37 -17.20 3.51 24.74
N LYS A 38 -17.97 3.11 25.75
CA LYS A 38 -18.39 4.02 26.84
C LYS A 38 -17.20 4.67 27.55
N ILE A 39 -16.15 3.90 27.83
CA ILE A 39 -14.92 4.42 28.48
C ILE A 39 -14.23 5.45 27.58
N TYR A 40 -14.07 5.14 26.28
CA TYR A 40 -13.45 6.05 25.32
C TYR A 40 -14.27 7.33 25.13
N ASP A 41 -15.59 7.23 25.06
CA ASP A 41 -16.49 8.37 24.92
C ASP A 41 -16.45 9.27 26.15
N LYS A 42 -16.45 8.70 27.37
CA LYS A 42 -16.27 9.45 28.61
C LYS A 42 -14.92 10.19 28.62
N ARG A 43 -13.83 9.51 28.25
CA ARG A 43 -12.49 10.11 28.18
C ARG A 43 -12.42 11.22 27.13
N ALA A 44 -13.05 11.04 25.97
CA ALA A 44 -13.10 12.05 24.92
C ALA A 44 -13.88 13.30 25.36
N LYS A 45 -15.02 13.14 26.05
CA LYS A 45 -15.78 14.25 26.64
C LYS A 45 -14.96 15.00 27.68
N LEU A 46 -14.28 14.28 28.57
CA LEU A 46 -13.40 14.89 29.58
C LEU A 46 -12.25 15.68 28.92
N ASN A 47 -11.59 15.11 27.91
CA ASN A 47 -10.50 15.79 27.20
C ASN A 47 -10.99 17.05 26.47
N ARG A 48 -12.22 17.05 25.91
CA ARG A 48 -12.86 18.24 25.34
C ARG A 48 -13.04 19.32 26.40
N LYS A 49 -13.64 18.97 27.55
CA LYS A 49 -13.90 19.91 28.64
C LYS A 49 -12.61 20.51 29.22
N LEU A 50 -11.55 19.71 29.32
CA LEU A 50 -10.25 20.13 29.83
C LEU A 50 -9.38 20.85 28.79
N GLY A 51 -9.84 21.04 27.54
CA GLY A 51 -9.02 21.63 26.48
C GLY A 51 -7.79 20.82 26.08
N LYS A 52 -7.74 19.53 26.44
CA LYS A 52 -6.60 18.62 26.15
C LYS A 52 -6.61 18.06 24.73
N ASN A 53 -7.61 18.44 23.92
CA ASN A 53 -7.70 17.98 22.54
C ASN A 53 -6.75 18.76 21.66
N ILE A 54 -6.01 18.01 20.84
CA ILE A 54 -5.20 18.58 19.77
C ILE A 54 -6.13 18.98 18.63
N ILE A 55 -6.15 20.26 18.33
CA ILE A 55 -6.79 20.84 17.14
C ILE A 55 -5.71 21.00 16.08
N VAL A 56 -5.82 20.20 15.01
CA VAL A 56 -4.91 20.28 13.86
C VAL A 56 -5.02 21.66 13.19
N GLY A 57 -3.89 22.26 12.85
CA GLY A 57 -3.81 23.59 12.24
C GLY A 57 -3.87 24.76 13.22
N VAL A 58 -4.11 24.50 14.51
CA VAL A 58 -4.19 25.54 15.56
C VAL A 58 -3.21 25.27 16.70
N THR A 59 -3.10 24.01 17.12
CA THR A 59 -2.30 23.64 18.30
C THR A 59 -0.81 23.78 18.00
N ILE A 60 -0.11 24.56 18.84
CA ILE A 60 1.35 24.73 18.78
C ILE A 60 2.02 23.64 19.61
N ARG A 61 3.01 22.97 19.03
CA ARG A 61 3.86 21.97 19.71
C ARG A 61 5.33 22.34 19.53
N LYS A 62 6.18 21.95 20.49
CA LYS A 62 7.65 22.05 20.36
C LYS A 62 8.19 20.85 19.58
N CYS A 63 9.11 21.11 18.65
CA CYS A 63 9.79 20.04 17.92
C CYS A 63 10.68 19.22 18.85
N ASP A 64 10.56 17.89 18.79
CA ASP A 64 11.38 16.98 19.60
C ASP A 64 12.91 17.07 19.29
N VAL A 65 13.30 17.66 18.15
CA VAL A 65 14.72 17.81 17.73
C VAL A 65 15.26 19.20 18.02
N CYS A 66 14.65 20.24 17.45
CA CYS A 66 15.16 21.61 17.55
C CYS A 66 14.47 22.45 18.63
N GLY A 67 13.43 21.93 19.30
CA GLY A 67 12.69 22.63 20.34
C GLY A 67 11.78 23.77 19.86
N LYS A 68 11.93 24.24 18.61
CA LYS A 68 11.14 25.35 18.06
C LYS A 68 9.64 25.05 18.09
N PRO A 69 8.79 26.04 18.42
CA PRO A 69 7.34 25.90 18.32
C PRO A 69 6.91 25.82 16.85
N PHE A 70 5.96 24.95 16.54
CA PHE A 70 5.35 24.86 15.22
C PHE A 70 3.87 24.51 15.33
N VAL A 71 3.09 24.92 14.34
CA VAL A 71 1.67 24.57 14.21
C VAL A 71 1.57 23.14 13.68
N MET A 72 0.88 22.29 14.42
CA MET A 72 0.76 20.87 14.10
C MET A 72 -0.24 20.61 12.97
N MET A 73 0.17 19.95 11.90
CA MET A 73 -0.69 19.55 10.77
C MET A 73 -1.23 18.11 10.89
N SER A 74 -0.76 17.35 11.88
CA SER A 74 -1.25 16.00 12.17
C SER A 74 -1.07 15.67 13.65
N HIS A 75 -2.06 15.04 14.27
CA HIS A 75 -2.06 14.73 15.71
C HIS A 75 -0.87 13.87 16.19
N ARG A 76 -0.17 13.18 15.28
CA ARG A 76 1.05 12.37 15.55
C ARG A 76 2.36 13.06 15.18
N GLN A 77 2.31 14.30 14.69
CA GLN A 77 3.50 15.02 14.26
C GLN A 77 4.38 15.36 15.46
N ARG A 78 5.63 14.92 15.41
CA ARG A 78 6.65 15.12 16.44
C ARG A 78 7.68 16.19 16.06
N TYR A 79 7.88 16.38 14.76
CA TYR A 79 8.93 17.23 14.20
C TYR A 79 8.34 18.39 13.42
N CYS A 80 9.02 19.54 13.43
CA CYS A 80 8.68 20.64 12.54
C CYS A 80 8.94 20.26 11.06
N PRO A 81 8.39 21.00 10.08
CA PRO A 81 8.56 20.69 8.66
C PRO A 81 10.03 20.64 8.19
N GLU A 82 10.92 21.39 8.84
CA GLU A 82 12.36 21.41 8.52
C GLU A 82 13.07 20.14 9.00
N CYS A 83 12.83 19.71 10.24
CA CYS A 83 13.49 18.53 10.82
C CYS A 83 12.84 17.19 10.40
N ALA A 84 11.55 17.21 10.08
CA ALA A 84 10.77 16.02 9.77
C ALA A 84 11.38 15.12 8.66
N PRO A 85 11.82 15.65 7.50
CA PRO A 85 12.33 14.82 6.40
C PRO A 85 13.55 13.99 6.79
N GLU A 86 14.47 14.55 7.57
CA GLU A 86 15.69 13.86 7.98
C GLU A 86 15.42 12.81 9.05
N GLU A 87 14.63 13.16 10.06
CA GLU A 87 14.28 12.23 11.14
C GLU A 87 13.44 11.06 10.65
N TYR A 88 12.48 11.30 9.74
CA TYR A 88 11.75 10.21 9.12
C TYR A 88 12.65 9.29 8.30
N LYS A 89 13.66 9.82 7.60
CA LYS A 89 14.67 8.98 6.91
C LYS A 89 15.51 8.17 7.89
N LYS A 90 15.90 8.74 9.05
CA LYS A 90 16.64 8.01 10.09
C LYS A 90 15.83 6.84 10.64
N VAL A 91 14.58 7.10 11.04
CA VAL A 91 13.66 6.08 11.54
C VAL A 91 13.38 5.00 10.48
N ASP A 92 13.18 5.37 9.22
CA ASP A 92 12.95 4.41 8.14
C ASP A 92 14.18 3.52 7.88
N ARG A 93 15.40 4.08 7.95
CA ARG A 93 16.65 3.30 7.88
C ARG A 93 16.77 2.33 9.04
N GLU A 94 16.49 2.78 10.26
CA GLU A 94 16.53 1.93 11.46
C GLU A 94 15.51 0.79 11.37
N GLN A 95 14.26 1.09 11.02
CA GLN A 95 13.22 0.08 10.82
C GLN A 95 13.58 -0.91 9.70
N SER A 96 14.16 -0.42 8.60
CA SER A 96 14.64 -1.26 7.51
C SER A 96 15.75 -2.22 7.94
N ARG A 97 16.69 -1.75 8.79
CA ARG A 97 17.72 -2.61 9.39
C ARG A 97 17.09 -3.66 10.30
N GLY A 98 16.21 -3.24 11.22
CA GLY A 98 15.51 -4.15 12.12
C GLY A 98 14.63 -5.17 11.39
N TRP A 99 14.08 -4.84 10.22
CA TRP A 99 13.37 -5.81 9.38
C TRP A 99 14.32 -6.86 8.78
N LEU A 100 15.51 -6.47 8.32
CA LEU A 100 16.52 -7.42 7.87
C LEU A 100 16.99 -8.33 9.01
N THR A 101 17.30 -7.77 10.18
CA THR A 101 17.75 -8.53 11.35
C THR A 101 16.71 -9.57 11.75
N ARG A 102 15.45 -9.16 11.95
CA ARG A 102 14.36 -10.09 12.27
C ARG A 102 14.11 -11.14 11.19
N GLY A 103 14.34 -10.79 9.93
CA GLY A 103 14.27 -11.75 8.82
C GLY A 103 15.37 -12.80 8.90
N ALA A 104 16.61 -12.38 9.17
CA ALA A 104 17.75 -13.28 9.34
C ALA A 104 17.63 -14.15 10.59
N GLU A 105 17.13 -13.62 11.71
CA GLU A 105 16.83 -14.40 12.92
C GLU A 105 15.76 -15.47 12.65
N LYS A 106 14.68 -15.11 11.94
CA LYS A 106 13.56 -16.02 11.69
C LYS A 106 13.84 -17.10 10.65
N TYR A 107 14.58 -16.78 9.60
CA TYR A 107 14.77 -17.64 8.42
C TYR A 107 16.23 -18.11 8.23
N GLY A 108 17.15 -17.65 9.09
CA GLY A 108 18.58 -17.96 9.02
C GLY A 108 19.40 -17.03 8.12
N PRO A 109 20.74 -17.17 8.10
CA PRO A 109 21.65 -16.31 7.34
C PRO A 109 21.41 -16.33 5.82
N SER A 110 20.99 -17.48 5.27
CA SER A 110 20.72 -17.67 3.84
C SER A 110 19.60 -16.76 3.29
N TYR A 111 18.72 -16.27 4.16
CA TYR A 111 17.66 -15.32 3.81
C TYR A 111 18.21 -14.03 3.19
N ILE A 112 19.30 -13.50 3.77
CA ILE A 112 19.91 -12.24 3.31
C ILE A 112 20.48 -12.44 1.90
N GLU A 113 21.15 -13.57 1.68
CA GLU A 113 21.74 -13.93 0.39
C GLU A 113 20.67 -14.09 -0.69
N GLN A 114 19.62 -14.90 -0.43
CA GLN A 114 18.51 -15.09 -1.36
C GLN A 114 17.83 -13.76 -1.72
N ARG A 115 17.61 -12.89 -0.72
CA ARG A 115 17.06 -11.56 -0.94
C ARG A 115 17.94 -10.69 -1.82
N ASN A 116 19.27 -10.73 -1.61
CA ASN A 116 20.23 -9.97 -2.42
C ASN A 116 20.34 -10.53 -3.84
N ALA A 117 20.35 -11.86 -4.01
CA ALA A 117 20.30 -12.53 -5.30
C ALA A 117 19.04 -12.13 -6.08
N GLN A 118 17.87 -12.16 -5.43
CA GLN A 118 16.62 -11.72 -6.05
C GLN A 118 16.67 -10.25 -6.46
N ARG A 119 17.32 -9.38 -5.68
CA ARG A 119 17.53 -7.96 -6.05
C ARG A 119 18.42 -7.80 -7.28
N ARG A 120 19.45 -8.63 -7.45
CA ARG A 120 20.29 -8.68 -8.65
C ARG A 120 19.45 -9.05 -9.87
N ILE A 121 18.68 -10.14 -9.78
CA ILE A 121 17.76 -10.58 -10.85
C ILE A 121 16.74 -9.48 -11.19
N ASN A 122 16.17 -8.83 -10.18
CA ASN A 122 15.19 -7.77 -10.40
C ASN A 122 15.77 -6.53 -11.09
N ARG A 123 17.09 -6.37 -11.15
CA ARG A 123 17.81 -5.29 -11.84
C ARG A 123 18.40 -5.74 -13.19
N GLN A 124 18.26 -7.01 -13.57
CA GLN A 124 18.67 -7.47 -14.88
C GLN A 124 17.77 -6.89 -15.98
N GLU A 125 18.33 -6.79 -17.17
CA GLU A 125 17.59 -6.42 -18.37
C GLU A 125 16.52 -7.44 -18.70
N LYS A 126 15.38 -6.95 -19.18
CA LYS A 126 14.30 -7.80 -19.68
C LYS A 126 13.55 -7.13 -20.80
N ASN A 127 12.83 -7.92 -21.60
CA ASN A 127 12.05 -7.42 -22.71
C ASN A 127 10.78 -6.70 -22.22
N CYS A 128 10.46 -5.59 -22.87
CA CYS A 128 9.19 -4.91 -22.69
C CYS A 128 8.05 -5.74 -23.28
N ILE A 129 6.97 -5.94 -22.51
CA ILE A 129 5.81 -6.73 -22.96
C ILE A 129 5.09 -6.09 -24.18
N ILE A 130 5.22 -4.77 -24.37
CA ILE A 130 4.52 -4.04 -25.43
C ILE A 130 5.35 -3.94 -26.72
N CYS A 131 6.62 -3.58 -26.60
CA CYS A 131 7.48 -3.29 -27.76
C CYS A 131 8.65 -4.27 -27.93
N GLY A 132 8.84 -5.22 -27.02
CA GLY A 132 9.92 -6.22 -27.08
C GLY A 132 11.31 -5.71 -26.73
N LYS A 133 11.53 -4.39 -26.68
CA LYS A 133 12.85 -3.78 -26.38
C LYS A 133 13.38 -4.22 -25.02
N LEU A 134 14.68 -4.55 -24.97
CA LEU A 134 15.40 -4.79 -23.73
C LEU A 134 15.51 -3.49 -22.91
N PHE A 135 15.29 -3.58 -21.60
CA PHE A 135 15.45 -2.46 -20.69
C PHE A 135 15.77 -2.92 -19.27
N VAL A 136 16.49 -2.09 -18.52
CA VAL A 136 16.68 -2.27 -17.07
C VAL A 136 15.46 -1.73 -16.32
N PRO A 137 14.73 -2.56 -15.54
CA PRO A 137 13.55 -2.11 -14.84
C PRO A 137 13.88 -1.26 -13.60
N ALA A 138 13.42 -0.01 -13.59
CA ALA A 138 13.54 0.88 -12.42
C ALA A 138 12.88 0.33 -11.14
N MET A 139 11.86 -0.53 -11.28
CA MET A 139 11.18 -1.21 -10.19
C MET A 139 11.01 -2.68 -10.54
N ARG A 140 11.10 -3.58 -9.55
CA ARG A 140 10.90 -5.04 -9.72
C ARG A 140 9.70 -5.40 -10.61
N LYS A 141 8.56 -4.71 -10.39
CA LYS A 141 7.29 -4.98 -11.10
C LYS A 141 7.15 -4.25 -12.44
N SER A 142 8.12 -3.43 -12.86
CA SER A 142 8.02 -2.72 -14.14
C SER A 142 8.14 -3.73 -15.28
N SER A 143 7.14 -3.83 -16.14
CA SER A 143 7.11 -4.70 -17.32
C SER A 143 7.21 -3.93 -18.64
N THR A 144 7.35 -2.60 -18.55
CA THR A 144 7.33 -1.67 -19.68
C THR A 144 8.53 -0.74 -19.62
N CYS A 145 9.12 -0.49 -20.78
CA CYS A 145 10.34 0.33 -20.91
C CYS A 145 10.05 1.83 -20.88
N SER A 146 8.86 2.28 -21.34
CA SER A 146 8.54 3.69 -21.49
C SER A 146 7.14 4.06 -20.97
N PRO A 147 6.87 5.35 -20.67
CA PRO A 147 5.54 5.83 -20.29
C PRO A 147 4.46 5.51 -21.33
N VAL A 148 4.81 5.53 -22.62
CA VAL A 148 3.92 5.18 -23.73
C VAL A 148 3.53 3.70 -23.64
N CYS A 149 4.52 2.79 -23.52
CA CYS A 149 4.26 1.36 -23.35
C CYS A 149 3.44 1.08 -22.08
N ARG A 150 3.73 1.80 -21.00
CA ARG A 150 2.97 1.70 -19.75
C ARG A 150 1.50 2.08 -19.92
N ARG A 151 1.20 3.12 -20.72
CA ARG A 151 -0.18 3.54 -21.01
C ARG A 151 -0.93 2.45 -21.76
N VAL A 152 -0.34 1.90 -22.82
CA VAL A 152 -0.92 0.79 -23.59
C VAL A 152 -1.16 -0.44 -22.72
N TYR A 153 -0.17 -0.81 -21.89
CA TYR A 153 -0.31 -1.93 -20.97
C TYR A 153 -1.43 -1.71 -19.94
N ARG A 154 -1.60 -0.49 -19.42
CA ARG A 154 -2.72 -0.15 -18.53
C ARG A 154 -4.08 -0.30 -19.21
N SER A 155 -4.20 0.13 -20.47
CA SER A 155 -5.43 -0.04 -21.27
C SER A 155 -5.75 -1.52 -21.49
N TYR A 156 -4.74 -2.33 -21.81
CA TYR A 156 -4.88 -3.79 -21.89
C TYR A 156 -5.35 -4.38 -20.56
N CYS A 157 -4.73 -4.02 -19.44
CA CYS A 157 -5.16 -4.51 -18.12
C CYS A 157 -6.61 -4.10 -17.78
N ALA A 158 -7.06 -2.91 -18.20
CA ALA A 158 -8.45 -2.50 -18.03
C ALA A 158 -9.40 -3.34 -18.87
N LEU A 159 -9.05 -3.62 -20.13
CA LEU A 159 -9.79 -4.54 -20.99
C LEU A 159 -9.90 -5.93 -20.35
N VAL A 160 -8.79 -6.50 -19.89
CA VAL A 160 -8.78 -7.81 -19.22
C VAL A 160 -9.71 -7.84 -18.00
N ARG A 161 -9.72 -6.78 -17.19
CA ARG A 161 -10.66 -6.69 -16.05
C ARG A 161 -12.11 -6.68 -16.52
N ASN A 162 -12.43 -5.89 -17.53
CA ASN A 162 -13.79 -5.81 -18.08
C ASN A 162 -14.26 -7.13 -18.68
N TYR A 163 -13.36 -7.87 -19.34
CA TYR A 163 -13.66 -9.19 -19.89
C TYR A 163 -13.91 -10.21 -18.78
N LYS A 164 -13.11 -10.21 -17.71
CA LYS A 164 -13.34 -11.06 -16.53
C LYS A 164 -14.68 -10.78 -15.85
N ILE A 165 -15.08 -9.51 -15.74
CA ILE A 165 -16.38 -9.15 -15.17
C ILE A 165 -17.53 -9.68 -16.03
N LYS A 166 -17.34 -9.75 -17.35
CA LYS A 166 -18.32 -10.23 -18.32
C LYS A 166 -18.19 -11.73 -18.62
N ASP A 167 -17.33 -12.45 -17.89
CA ASP A 167 -16.96 -13.85 -18.16
C ASP A 167 -16.65 -14.15 -19.64
N LYS A 168 -15.93 -13.23 -20.29
CA LYS A 168 -15.51 -13.36 -21.70
C LYS A 168 -14.06 -13.82 -21.82
N GLU A 169 -13.77 -14.53 -22.92
CA GLU A 169 -12.42 -14.98 -23.25
C GLU A 169 -11.46 -13.79 -23.44
N ILE A 170 -10.37 -13.78 -22.68
CA ILE A 170 -9.42 -12.66 -22.64
C ILE A 170 -8.51 -12.73 -23.87
N PRO A 171 -8.49 -11.69 -24.73
CA PRO A 171 -7.57 -11.68 -25.87
C PRO A 171 -6.13 -11.55 -25.37
N GLY A 172 -5.21 -12.34 -25.93
CA GLY A 172 -3.78 -12.21 -25.64
C GLY A 172 -3.23 -10.83 -26.03
N ILE A 173 -2.17 -10.39 -25.36
CA ILE A 173 -1.61 -9.04 -25.53
C ILE A 173 -1.16 -8.75 -26.97
N ALA A 174 -0.62 -9.76 -27.68
CA ALA A 174 -0.25 -9.62 -29.09
C ALA A 174 -1.47 -9.32 -29.98
N LYS A 175 -2.58 -10.05 -29.79
CA LYS A 175 -3.85 -9.80 -30.51
C LYS A 175 -4.39 -8.40 -30.23
N TYR A 176 -4.30 -7.94 -28.97
CA TYR A 176 -4.69 -6.58 -28.59
C TYR A 176 -3.82 -5.50 -29.26
N LEU A 177 -2.51 -5.71 -29.35
CA LEU A 177 -1.63 -4.76 -30.03
C LEU A 177 -1.91 -4.69 -31.54
N LEU A 178 -2.26 -5.82 -32.16
CA LEU A 178 -2.70 -5.86 -33.56
C LEU A 178 -4.01 -5.09 -33.77
N SER A 179 -4.98 -5.19 -32.85
CA SER A 179 -6.24 -4.44 -32.98
C SER A 179 -6.02 -2.93 -32.88
N ILE A 180 -5.13 -2.46 -32.00
CA ILE A 180 -4.77 -1.03 -31.94
C ILE A 180 -4.12 -0.57 -33.26
N ARG A 181 -3.22 -1.37 -33.83
CA ARG A 181 -2.56 -1.03 -35.12
C ARG A 181 -3.57 -0.90 -36.26
N ARG A 182 -4.53 -1.84 -36.36
CA ARG A 182 -5.61 -1.80 -37.35
C ARG A 182 -6.53 -0.58 -37.19
N GLN A 183 -6.82 -0.18 -35.95
CA GLN A 183 -7.61 1.02 -35.68
C GLN A 183 -6.89 2.29 -36.16
N LYS A 184 -5.57 2.38 -35.95
CA LYS A 184 -4.75 3.51 -36.41
C LYS A 184 -4.63 3.61 -37.93
N SER A 185 -4.51 2.48 -38.64
CA SER A 185 -4.47 2.49 -40.12
C SER A 185 -5.79 2.97 -40.71
N ASN A 186 -6.92 2.56 -40.11
CA ASN A 186 -8.25 2.96 -40.59
C ASN A 186 -8.60 4.43 -40.31
N THR A 187 -7.99 5.04 -39.29
CA THR A 187 -8.17 6.47 -39.01
C THR A 187 -7.35 7.37 -39.94
N ILE A 188 -6.24 6.89 -40.50
CA ILE A 188 -5.40 7.67 -41.43
C ILE A 188 -6.08 7.76 -42.81
N THR A 189 -6.78 6.71 -43.23
CA THR A 189 -7.53 6.66 -44.51
C THR A 189 -8.85 7.42 -44.50
N GLN A 190 -9.23 8.08 -43.39
CA GLN A 190 -10.47 8.86 -43.26
C GLN A 190 -10.21 10.37 -43.10
N SER A 191 -9.00 10.85 -43.38
CA SER A 191 -8.69 12.29 -43.41
C SER A 191 -9.10 12.83 -44.79
N PRO A 192 -10.10 13.73 -44.91
CA PRO A 192 -10.46 14.31 -46.20
C PRO A 192 -9.37 15.29 -46.67
N PRO A 193 -9.25 15.51 -47.99
CA PRO A 193 -8.31 16.47 -48.58
C PRO A 193 -8.61 17.92 -48.18
#